data_AF-A0A5Q4ZWE5-F1
#
_entry.id   AF-A0A5Q4ZWE5-F1
#
_cell.length_a   1.000
_cell.length_b   1.000
_cell.length_c   1.000
_cell.angle_alpha   90.00
_cell.angle_beta   90.00
_cell.angle_gamma   90.00
#
_symmetry.space_group_name_H-M   'P 1'
#
loop_
_entity.id
_entity.type
_entity.pdbx_description
1 polymer ?
#
loop_
_entity_poly.entity_id
_entity_poly.type
_entity_poly.pdbx_seq_one_letter_code
_entity_poly.pdbx_strand_id
1 'polypeptide(L)' 'MNDSFLTHFKLVSDSRIERCKKHDLLDILLLAICAVISGAEGWEDIEDFGHLKLDWLRQYRPFKSGIPRHDC' A
#
# COMPACT_ATOMS: atom_id res chain seq x y z
N MET A 1 5.31 -1.45 21.63
CA MET A 1 5.51 -1.81 20.21
C MET A 1 5.28 -0.55 19.41
N ASN A 2 6.23 -0.14 18.57
CA ASN A 2 6.19 1.16 17.89
C ASN A 2 5.09 1.16 16.81
N ASP A 3 3.86 1.48 17.20
CA ASP A 3 2.69 1.74 16.33
C ASP A 3 2.86 3.02 15.48
N SER A 4 4.08 3.39 15.12
CA SER A 4 4.40 4.68 14.46
C SER A 4 3.62 4.85 13.16
N PHE A 5 3.68 3.89 12.24
CA PHE A 5 3.02 4.02 10.95
C PHE A 5 1.48 4.04 11.07
N LEU A 6 0.91 3.03 11.73
CA LEU A 6 -0.55 2.91 11.86
C LEU A 6 -1.15 4.07 12.68
N THR A 7 -0.45 4.58 13.67
CA THR A 7 -0.94 5.71 14.49
C THR A 7 -0.87 7.03 13.72
N HIS A 8 0.21 7.27 12.95
CA HIS A 8 0.34 8.50 12.17
C HIS A 8 -0.67 8.55 11.01
N PHE A 9 -0.88 7.44 10.31
CA PHE A 9 -1.78 7.39 9.16
C PHE A 9 -3.24 7.09 9.50
N LYS A 10 -3.56 6.75 10.76
CA LYS A 10 -4.95 6.58 11.23
C LYS A 10 -5.81 7.82 11.08
N LEU A 11 -5.20 9.01 11.10
CA LEU A 11 -5.89 10.29 10.93
C LEU A 11 -6.23 10.59 9.47
N VAL A 12 -5.67 9.83 8.51
CA VAL A 12 -5.95 10.02 7.09
C VAL A 12 -7.29 9.39 6.77
N SER A 13 -8.29 10.25 6.55
CA SER A 13 -9.61 9.83 6.08
C SER A 13 -9.53 9.27 4.66
N ASP A 14 -10.16 8.11 4.44
CA ASP A 14 -10.26 7.52 3.10
C ASP A 14 -11.35 8.21 2.27
N SER A 15 -10.96 9.23 1.52
CA SER A 15 -11.83 10.02 0.63
C SER A 15 -12.21 9.30 -0.67
N ARG A 16 -11.70 8.09 -0.92
CA ARG A 16 -12.04 7.32 -2.12
C ARG A 16 -13.51 6.93 -2.08
N ILE A 17 -14.11 6.74 -3.25
CA ILE A 17 -15.50 6.28 -3.37
C ILE A 17 -15.57 4.85 -2.82
N GLU A 18 -16.58 4.51 -2.01
CA GLU A 18 -16.72 3.18 -1.38
C GLU A 18 -16.57 2.00 -2.37
N ARG A 19 -17.16 2.10 -3.57
CA ARG A 19 -17.04 1.07 -4.62
C ARG A 19 -15.62 0.85 -5.15
N CYS A 20 -14.71 1.78 -4.88
CA CYS A 20 -13.30 1.75 -5.28
C CYS A 20 -12.36 1.36 -4.12
N LYS A 21 -12.90 0.98 -2.95
CA LYS A 21 -12.12 0.59 -1.76
C LYS A 21 -11.84 -0.91 -1.71
N LYS A 22 -11.47 -1.52 -2.84
CA LYS A 22 -11.08 -2.94 -2.88
C LYS A 22 -9.84 -3.21 -2.02
N HIS A 23 -8.90 -2.27 -2.00
CA HIS A 23 -7.66 -2.34 -1.23
C HIS A 23 -7.72 -1.35 -0.05
N ASP A 24 -7.30 -1.83 1.12
CA ASP A 24 -7.19 -1.02 2.33
C ASP A 24 -6.24 0.17 2.08
N LEU A 25 -6.63 1.36 2.54
CA LEU A 25 -5.86 2.59 2.30
C LEU A 25 -4.44 2.48 2.89
N LEU A 26 -4.30 1.88 4.07
CA LEU A 26 -3.02 1.73 4.74
C LEU A 26 -2.12 0.72 4.02
N ASP A 27 -2.69 -0.31 3.40
CA ASP A 27 -1.95 -1.26 2.58
C ASP A 27 -1.37 -0.55 1.34
N ILE A 28 -2.15 0.33 0.71
CA ILE A 28 -1.69 1.15 -0.43
C ILE A 28 -0.62 2.15 0.00
N LEU A 29 -0.82 2.86 1.12
CA LEU A 29 0.15 3.83 1.61
C LEU A 29 1.49 3.17 1.96
N LEU A 30 1.44 2.00 2.62
CA LEU A 30 2.65 1.25 2.93
C LEU A 30 3.38 0.84 1.66
N LEU A 31 2.65 0.28 0.68
CA LEU A 31 3.22 -0.14 -0.60
C LEU A 31 3.88 1.04 -1.33
N ALA A 32 3.17 2.15 -1.50
CA ALA A 32 3.66 3.31 -2.23
C ALA A 32 4.91 3.92 -1.57
N ILE A 33 4.91 4.07 -0.24
CA ILE A 33 6.06 4.63 0.49
C ILE A 33 7.28 3.70 0.35
N CYS A 34 7.10 2.39 0.54
CA CYS A 34 8.20 1.43 0.40
C CYS A 34 8.77 1.39 -1.01
N ALA A 35 7.91 1.42 -2.03
CA ALA A 35 8.32 1.40 -3.43
C ALA A 35 9.06 2.70 -3.81
N VAL A 36 8.51 3.88 -3.47
CA VAL A 36 9.13 5.18 -3.82
C VAL A 36 10.49 5.35 -3.13
N ILE A 37 10.63 4.96 -1.86
CA ILE A 37 11.93 5.00 -1.16
C ILE A 37 12.93 4.01 -1.79
N SER A 38 12.43 2.92 -2.40
CA SER A 38 13.24 1.94 -3.11
C SER A 38 13.57 2.35 -4.56
N GLY A 39 13.14 3.53 -5.00
CA GLY A 39 13.45 4.10 -6.33
C GLY A 39 12.37 3.90 -7.39
N ALA A 40 11.14 3.54 -7.02
CA ALA A 40 10.02 3.52 -7.96
C ALA A 40 9.67 4.94 -8.45
N GLU A 41 9.58 5.14 -9.77
CA GLU A 41 9.29 6.45 -10.38
C GLU A 41 7.83 6.57 -10.84
N GLY A 42 7.12 5.45 -11.00
CA GLY A 42 5.73 5.41 -11.44
C GLY A 42 4.86 4.36 -10.77
N TRP A 43 3.58 4.35 -11.13
CA TRP A 43 2.62 3.36 -10.61
C TRP A 43 2.91 1.93 -11.08
N GLU A 44 3.46 1.77 -12.29
CA GLU A 44 3.92 0.48 -12.81
C GLU A 44 5.05 -0.09 -11.93
N ASP A 45 6.07 0.71 -11.62
CA ASP A 45 7.15 0.32 -10.71
C ASP A 45 6.66 -0.03 -9.30
N ILE A 46 5.62 0.67 -8.81
CA ILE A 46 5.00 0.39 -7.51
C ILE A 46 4.27 -0.96 -7.53
N GLU A 47 3.55 -1.26 -8.62
CA GLU A 47 2.90 -2.55 -8.81
C GLU A 47 3.94 -3.67 -8.87
N ASP A 48 5.00 -3.50 -9.66
CA ASP A 48 6.11 -4.45 -9.78
C ASP A 48 6.81 -4.68 -8.44
N PHE A 49 7.13 -3.61 -7.71
CA PHE A 49 7.69 -3.72 -6.36
C PHE A 49 6.75 -4.50 -5.43
N GLY A 50 5.45 -4.20 -5.50
CA GLY A 50 4.42 -4.88 -4.72
C GLY A 50 4.40 -6.37 -5.00
N HIS A 51 4.46 -6.78 -6.25
CA HIS A 51 4.50 -8.19 -6.64
C HIS A 51 5.80 -8.87 -6.21
N LEU A 52 6.95 -8.22 -6.39
CA LEU A 52 8.26 -8.75 -6.02
C LEU A 52 8.45 -8.87 -4.49
N LYS A 53 7.81 -8.01 -3.71
CA LYS A 53 7.98 -7.91 -2.24
C LYS A 53 6.72 -8.25 -1.45
N LEU A 54 5.72 -8.88 -2.07
CA LEU A 54 4.44 -9.19 -1.43
C LEU A 54 4.60 -9.96 -0.11
N ASP A 55 5.46 -10.98 -0.07
CA ASP A 55 5.68 -11.78 1.13
C ASP A 55 6.36 -10.99 2.26
N TRP A 56 7.20 -10.01 1.90
CA TRP A 56 7.80 -9.09 2.86
C TRP A 56 6.78 -8.07 3.37
N LEU A 57 5.99 -7.49 2.47
CA LEU A 57 4.90 -6.57 2.79
C LEU A 57 3.87 -7.21 3.73
N ARG A 58 3.60 -8.50 3.55
CA ARG A 58 2.70 -9.31 4.39
C ARG A 58 3.12 -9.45 5.84
N GLN A 59 4.38 -9.20 6.16
CA GLN A 59 4.88 -9.19 7.55
C GLN A 59 4.36 -7.96 8.33
N TYR A 60 3.99 -6.89 7.62
CA TYR A 60 3.55 -5.63 8.23
C TYR A 60 2.03 -5.46 8.16
N ARG A 61 1.40 -5.80 7.03
CA ARG A 61 -0.06 -5.69 6.80
C ARG A 61 -0.56 -6.87 5.97
N PRO A 62 -1.85 -7.23 6.01
CA PRO A 62 -2.32 -8.48 5.41
C PRO A 62 -2.39 -8.50 3.88
N PHE A 63 -2.55 -7.36 3.19
CA PHE A 63 -2.72 -7.30 1.73
C PHE A 63 -3.80 -8.28 1.23
N LYS A 64 -4.97 -8.29 1.89
CA LYS A 64 -6.05 -9.27 1.64
C LYS A 64 -6.51 -9.32 0.19
N SER A 65 -6.52 -8.15 -0.46
CA SER A 65 -6.94 -7.99 -1.86
C SER A 65 -5.78 -8.05 -2.85
N GLY A 66 -4.56 -8.37 -2.39
CA GLY A 66 -3.34 -8.34 -3.18
C GLY A 66 -2.86 -6.91 -3.46
N ILE A 67 -2.00 -6.79 -4.47
CA ILE A 67 -1.41 -5.54 -4.94
C ILE A 67 -2.43 -4.80 -5.83
N PRO A 68 -2.68 -3.50 -5.60
CA PRO A 68 -3.46 -2.67 -6.51
C PRO A 68 -2.77 -2.59 -7.86
N ARG A 69 -3.54 -2.66 -8.96
CA ARG A 69 -2.98 -2.47 -10.31
C ARG A 69 -3.02 -1.02 -10.71
N HIS A 70 -2.14 -0.61 -11.61
CA HIS A 70 -2.12 0.74 -12.14
C HIS A 70 -3.39 1.12 -12.94
N ASP A 71 -4.12 0.13 -13.48
CA ASP A 71 -5.24 0.31 -14.43
C ASP A 71 -6.66 0.10 -13.85
N CYS A 72 -6.82 -0.15 -12.55
CA CYS A 72 -8.11 -0.60 -11.97
C CYS A 72 -8.80 0.37 -11.01
#